data_AF-A0AAD7R4W2-F1
#
_entry.id   AF-A0AAD7R4W2-F1
#
_cell.length_a   1.000
_cell.length_b   1.000
_cell.length_c   1.000
_cell.angle_alpha   90.00
_cell.angle_beta   90.00
_cell.angle_gamma   90.00
#
_symmetry.space_group_name_H-M   'P 1'
#
loop_
_entity.id
_entity.type
_entity.pdbx_description
1 polymer ?
#
loop_
_entity_poly.entity_id
_entity_poly.type
_entity_poly.pdbx_seq_one_letter_code
_entity_poly.pdbx_strand_id
1 'polypeptide(L)'
;MMIRGDAEPAPKTPEGQTVWYIPHHGVYHPKKPEKLRVVFNCSAKFHGVSLNDMLLTGPDLINSLLGVLCRFRKEAVAVICDIEKMFHQFLVPPKLRNYLRFLWWLSGDLEREPQEYQMNVHLFGASSSPGCANFGLKYLARQHKDDYPSASAFIEKNF
;
A
#
# COMPACT_ATOMS: atom_id res chain seq x y z
N MET A 1 -5.51 11.32 3.69
CA MET A 1 -6.09 9.99 3.38
C MET A 1 -7.55 10.15 2.99
N MET A 2 -8.39 10.71 3.87
CA MET A 2 -9.83 10.94 3.61
C MET A 2 -10.14 11.73 2.33
N ILE A 3 -9.48 12.87 2.10
CA ILE A 3 -9.74 13.74 0.93
C ILE A 3 -9.52 13.02 -0.41
N ARG A 4 -8.58 12.06 -0.45
CA ARG A 4 -8.23 11.31 -1.67
C ARG A 4 -9.06 10.03 -1.83
N GLY A 5 -9.86 9.66 -0.84
CA GLY A 5 -10.60 8.39 -0.81
C GLY A 5 -9.77 7.17 -0.41
N ASP A 6 -8.50 7.36 0.00
CA ASP A 6 -7.61 6.28 0.47
C ASP A 6 -8.18 5.58 1.72
N ALA A 7 -8.98 6.29 2.51
CA ALA A 7 -9.63 5.80 3.72
C ALA A 7 -11.04 6.40 3.84
N GLU A 8 -11.91 5.69 4.55
CA GLU A 8 -13.30 6.09 4.82
C GLU A 8 -13.67 5.75 6.27
N PRO A 9 -14.70 6.41 6.86
CA PRO A 9 -15.23 6.00 8.15
C PRO A 9 -15.62 4.52 8.09
N ALA A 10 -15.26 3.76 9.12
CA ALA A 10 -15.54 2.34 9.12
C ALA A 10 -17.06 2.13 9.21
N PRO A 11 -17.66 1.26 8.36
CA PRO A 11 -19.08 0.95 8.46
C PRO A 11 -19.35 0.21 9.79
N LYS A 12 -20.60 0.27 10.26
CA LYS A 12 -21.04 -0.58 11.37
C LYS A 12 -20.76 -2.04 10.99
N THR A 13 -20.02 -2.73 11.84
CA THR A 13 -19.65 -4.13 11.61
C THR A 13 -20.90 -5.00 11.74
N PRO A 14 -21.30 -5.73 10.67
CA PRO A 14 -22.38 -6.71 10.78
C PRO A 14 -22.02 -7.82 11.76
N GLU A 15 -23.02 -8.36 12.42
CA GLU A 15 -22.84 -9.46 13.38
C GLU A 15 -22.15 -10.67 12.70
N GLY A 16 -21.12 -11.21 13.35
CA GLY A 16 -20.34 -12.33 12.82
C GLY A 16 -19.19 -11.98 11.86
N GLN A 17 -18.97 -10.71 11.50
CA GLN A 17 -17.78 -10.32 10.72
C GLN A 17 -16.54 -10.11 11.59
N THR A 18 -15.42 -10.67 11.15
CA THR A 18 -14.11 -10.43 11.78
C THR A 18 -13.61 -9.03 11.44
N VAL A 19 -13.09 -8.33 12.44
CA VAL A 19 -12.50 -6.99 12.31
C VAL A 19 -11.08 -7.03 12.87
N TRP A 20 -10.17 -6.32 12.23
CA TRP A 20 -8.81 -6.14 12.71
C TRP A 20 -8.42 -4.66 12.71
N TYR A 21 -7.88 -4.19 13.84
CA TYR A 21 -7.37 -2.83 13.99
C TYR A 21 -5.85 -2.84 13.88
N ILE A 22 -5.34 -2.02 12.97
CA ILE A 22 -3.91 -1.87 12.73
C ILE A 22 -3.43 -0.63 13.50
N PRO A 23 -2.46 -0.79 14.43
CA PRO A 23 -1.86 0.37 15.08
C PRO A 23 -1.07 1.18 14.06
N HIS A 24 -1.08 2.50 14.24
CA HIS A 24 -0.35 3.42 13.38
C HIS A 24 0.33 4.51 14.22
N HIS A 25 1.33 5.14 13.61
CA HIS A 25 2.00 6.28 14.20
C HIS A 25 2.48 7.24 13.11
N GLY A 26 2.68 8.49 13.51
CA GLY A 26 3.25 9.54 12.67
C GLY A 26 4.77 9.48 12.63
N VAL A 27 5.34 9.57 11.43
CA VAL A 27 6.79 9.72 11.23
C VAL A 27 7.06 10.96 10.40
N TYR A 28 8.02 11.76 10.87
CA TYR A 28 8.53 12.93 10.16
C TYR A 28 9.88 12.62 9.54
N HIS A 29 10.05 13.01 8.28
CA HIS A 29 11.34 12.85 7.63
C HIS A 29 12.25 14.04 8.02
N PRO A 30 13.50 13.84 8.48
CA PRO A 30 14.35 14.94 8.94
C PRO A 30 14.57 16.05 7.90
N LYS A 31 14.65 15.69 6.61
CA LYS A 31 14.78 16.64 5.49
C LYS A 31 13.45 17.25 4.99
N LYS A 32 12.30 16.78 5.50
CA LYS A 32 10.94 17.23 5.14
C LYS A 32 10.04 17.21 6.38
N PRO A 33 10.39 17.99 7.43
CA PRO A 33 9.70 17.94 8.72
C PRO A 33 8.23 18.40 8.63
N GLU A 34 7.87 19.14 7.59
CA GLU A 34 6.50 19.58 7.31
C GLU A 34 5.59 18.43 6.83
N LYS A 35 6.16 17.32 6.34
CA LYS A 35 5.42 16.21 5.75
C LYS A 35 5.29 15.04 6.72
N LEU A 36 4.17 14.98 7.44
CA LEU A 36 3.77 13.83 8.24
C LEU A 36 3.50 12.61 7.35
N ARG A 37 4.10 11.47 7.71
CA ARG A 37 3.80 10.15 7.11
C ARG A 37 3.17 9.26 8.17
N VAL A 38 1.95 8.80 7.92
CA VAL A 38 1.32 7.79 8.78
C VAL A 38 1.85 6.42 8.38
N VAL A 39 2.38 5.67 9.36
CA VAL A 39 2.92 4.33 9.18
C VAL A 39 2.03 3.35 9.93
N PHE A 40 1.50 2.36 9.20
CA PHE A 40 0.71 1.28 9.76
C PHE A 40 1.60 0.08 10.09
N ASN A 41 1.47 -0.48 11.30
CA ASN A 41 2.22 -1.65 11.72
C ASN A 41 1.36 -2.91 11.60
N CYS A 42 1.37 -3.54 10.42
CA CYS A 42 0.64 -4.79 10.16
C CYS A 42 1.32 -6.03 10.79
N SER A 43 2.52 -5.88 11.35
CA SER A 43 3.23 -6.93 12.09
C SER A 43 2.99 -6.86 13.61
N ALA A 44 2.23 -5.87 14.09
CA ALA A 44 1.83 -5.79 15.48
C ALA A 44 0.97 -7.02 15.83
N LYS A 45 1.34 -7.71 16.92
CA LYS A 45 0.67 -8.93 17.37
C LYS A 45 -0.36 -8.61 18.45
N PHE A 46 -1.52 -9.24 18.34
CA PHE A 46 -2.55 -9.30 19.37
C PHE A 46 -2.93 -10.77 19.58
N HIS A 47 -2.90 -11.23 20.83
CA HIS A 47 -3.04 -12.65 21.18
C HIS A 47 -2.15 -13.59 20.34
N GLY A 48 -0.90 -13.18 20.07
CA GLY A 48 0.09 -13.99 19.36
C GLY A 48 0.02 -13.95 17.83
N VAL A 49 -1.00 -13.31 17.25
CA VAL A 49 -1.22 -13.23 15.79
C VAL A 49 -1.13 -11.78 15.33
N SER A 50 -0.49 -11.53 14.18
CA SER A 50 -0.53 -10.26 13.47
C SER A 50 -1.30 -10.38 12.16
N LEU A 51 -1.66 -9.24 11.55
CA LEU A 51 -2.27 -9.25 10.22
C LEU A 51 -1.34 -9.91 9.19
N ASN A 52 -0.04 -9.61 9.24
CA ASN A 52 0.94 -10.19 8.33
C ASN A 52 1.10 -11.71 8.45
N ASP A 53 0.84 -12.29 9.64
CA ASP A 53 0.85 -13.76 9.81
C ASP A 53 -0.32 -14.44 9.06
N MET A 54 -1.38 -13.69 8.78
CA MET A 54 -2.60 -14.18 8.12
C MET A 54 -2.69 -13.81 6.63
N LEU A 55 -1.74 -13.01 6.13
CA LEU A 55 -1.70 -12.55 4.74
C LEU A 55 -0.75 -13.39 3.90
N LEU A 56 -1.22 -13.84 2.74
CA LEU A 56 -0.35 -14.37 1.70
C LEU A 56 0.42 -13.22 1.04
N THR A 57 1.74 -13.30 1.03
CA THR A 57 2.63 -12.29 0.39
C THR A 57 2.42 -12.18 -1.12
N GLY A 58 1.92 -13.25 -1.73
CA GLY A 58 1.90 -13.41 -3.19
C GLY A 58 3.28 -13.79 -3.75
N PRO A 59 3.34 -14.06 -5.07
CA PRO A 59 4.60 -14.34 -5.75
C PRO A 59 5.49 -13.10 -5.82
N ASP A 60 6.81 -13.32 -5.85
CA ASP A 60 7.76 -12.24 -6.15
C ASP A 60 7.67 -11.89 -7.64
N LEU A 61 7.14 -10.71 -7.92
CA LEU A 61 6.97 -10.17 -9.28
C LEU A 61 7.95 -9.02 -9.56
N ILE A 62 8.85 -8.74 -8.61
CA ILE A 62 9.85 -7.68 -8.73
C ILE A 62 10.93 -8.14 -9.71
N ASN A 63 11.40 -7.23 -10.55
CA ASN A 63 12.52 -7.54 -11.43
C ASN A 63 13.79 -7.71 -10.59
N SER A 64 14.62 -8.70 -10.94
CA SER A 64 15.93 -8.89 -10.30
C SER A 64 16.71 -7.57 -10.27
N LEU A 65 17.07 -7.12 -9.06
CA LEU A 65 17.82 -5.88 -8.87
C LEU A 65 19.14 -5.89 -9.66
N LEU A 66 19.82 -7.04 -9.73
CA LEU A 66 21.02 -7.20 -10.56
C LEU A 66 20.71 -6.92 -12.03
N GLY A 67 19.63 -7.51 -12.56
CA GLY A 67 19.19 -7.29 -13.93
C GLY A 67 18.86 -5.81 -14.20
N VAL A 68 18.14 -5.17 -13.28
CA VAL A 68 17.82 -3.74 -13.36
C VAL A 68 19.10 -2.89 -13.37
N LEU A 69 20.04 -3.15 -12.47
CA LEU A 69 21.31 -2.42 -12.39
C LEU A 69 22.22 -2.64 -13.61
N CYS A 70 22.26 -3.84 -14.18
CA CYS A 70 22.99 -4.11 -15.41
C CYS A 70 22.40 -3.31 -16.59
N ARG A 71 21.07 -3.25 -16.74
CA ARG A 71 20.42 -2.45 -17.78
C ARG A 71 20.58 -0.95 -17.55
N PHE A 72 20.49 -0.50 -16.30
CA PHE A 72 20.69 0.90 -15.92
C PHE A 72 22.07 1.43 -16.32
N ARG A 73 23.11 0.59 -16.27
CA ARG A 73 24.49 0.95 -16.64
C ARG A 73 24.83 0.72 -18.12
N LYS A 74 23.91 0.15 -18.90
CA LYS A 74 24.20 -0.26 -20.28
C LYS A 74 24.36 0.93 -21.23
N GLU A 75 23.57 1.97 -21.02
CA GLU A 75 23.51 3.15 -21.90
C GLU A 75 24.15 4.37 -21.21
N ALA A 76 24.55 5.38 -21.99
CA ALA A 76 25.20 6.59 -21.46
C ALA A 76 24.27 7.47 -20.61
N VAL A 77 22.95 7.34 -20.79
CA VAL A 77 21.93 8.15 -20.11
C VAL A 77 20.89 7.21 -19.51
N ALA A 78 20.59 7.41 -18.23
CA ALA A 78 19.57 6.66 -17.52
C ALA A 78 18.39 7.55 -17.10
N VAL A 79 17.18 7.02 -17.22
CA VAL A 79 15.94 7.69 -16.79
C VAL A 79 15.36 6.93 -15.61
N ILE A 80 14.95 7.66 -14.57
CA ILE A 80 14.30 7.12 -13.38
C ILE A 80 12.92 7.72 -13.23
N CYS A 81 11.98 6.92 -12.72
CA CYS A 81 10.66 7.37 -12.32
C CYS A 81 10.24 6.68 -11.03
N ASP A 82 9.34 7.31 -10.30
CA ASP A 82 8.72 6.76 -9.09
C ASP A 82 7.20 6.91 -9.23
N ILE A 83 6.46 5.86 -8.85
CA ILE A 83 4.99 5.93 -8.77
C ILE A 83 4.65 6.41 -7.36
N GLU A 84 4.25 7.67 -7.25
CA GLU A 84 3.89 8.25 -5.95
C GLU A 84 2.82 7.40 -5.27
N LYS A 85 3.14 6.88 -4.08
CA LYS A 85 2.26 6.01 -3.30
C LYS A 85 1.71 4.84 -4.14
N MET A 86 2.60 4.09 -4.79
CA MET A 86 2.26 2.96 -5.66
C MET A 86 1.18 2.04 -5.07
N PHE A 87 1.31 1.62 -3.81
CA PHE A 87 0.33 0.72 -3.18
C PHE A 87 -1.05 1.36 -3.04
N HIS A 88 -1.11 2.67 -2.80
CA HIS A 88 -2.38 3.39 -2.68
C HIS A 88 -3.11 3.54 -4.02
N GLN A 89 -2.46 3.25 -5.15
CA GLN A 89 -3.14 3.27 -6.46
C GLN A 89 -4.03 2.03 -6.69
N PHE A 90 -3.99 1.05 -5.79
CA PHE A 90 -4.77 -0.18 -5.91
C PHE A 90 -5.77 -0.31 -4.75
N LEU A 91 -7.04 -0.48 -5.10
CA LEU A 91 -8.12 -0.67 -4.14
C LEU A 91 -8.10 -2.08 -3.54
N VAL A 92 -8.33 -2.15 -2.24
CA VAL A 92 -8.61 -3.38 -1.52
C VAL A 92 -10.08 -3.75 -1.74
N PRO A 93 -10.40 -5.03 -2.04
CA PRO A 93 -11.77 -5.49 -2.17
C PRO A 93 -12.60 -5.12 -0.92
N PRO A 94 -13.83 -4.59 -1.06
CA PRO A 94 -14.63 -4.10 0.07
C PRO A 94 -14.75 -5.12 1.22
N LYS A 95 -14.92 -6.41 0.89
CA LYS A 95 -15.02 -7.52 1.86
C LYS A 95 -13.78 -7.73 2.74
N LEU A 96 -12.62 -7.17 2.37
CA LEU A 96 -11.36 -7.31 3.10
C LEU A 96 -10.97 -6.04 3.87
N ARG A 97 -11.68 -4.93 3.68
CA ARG A 97 -11.34 -3.63 4.31
C ARG A 97 -11.53 -3.64 5.82
N ASN A 98 -12.38 -4.52 6.34
CA ASN A 98 -12.55 -4.72 7.79
C ASN A 98 -11.30 -5.25 8.51
N TYR A 99 -10.32 -5.78 7.77
CA TYR A 99 -9.03 -6.16 8.34
C TYR A 99 -8.01 -5.01 8.37
N LEU A 100 -8.37 -3.87 7.77
CA LEU A 100 -7.53 -2.69 7.62
C LEU A 100 -8.11 -1.49 8.40
N ARG A 101 -8.75 -1.75 9.54
CA ARG A 101 -9.31 -0.69 10.38
C ARG A 101 -8.23 -0.01 11.20
N PHE A 102 -8.47 1.23 11.58
CA PHE A 102 -7.63 1.99 12.50
C PHE A 102 -8.44 3.03 13.26
N LEU A 103 -7.93 3.42 14.42
CA LEU A 103 -8.53 4.44 15.28
C LEU A 103 -7.93 5.81 14.98
N TRP A 104 -8.74 6.87 14.95
CA TRP A 104 -8.27 8.22 14.67
C TRP A 104 -9.02 9.28 15.48
N TRP A 105 -8.27 10.22 16.06
CA TRP A 105 -8.82 11.38 16.76
C TRP A 105 -8.99 12.54 15.78
N LEU A 106 -10.23 12.95 15.54
CA LEU A 106 -10.50 14.12 14.70
C LEU A 106 -9.90 15.37 15.34
N SER A 107 -9.26 16.20 14.50
CA SER A 107 -8.58 17.44 14.93
C SER A 107 -7.49 17.26 15.99
N GLY A 108 -7.06 16.02 16.26
CA GLY A 108 -6.07 15.73 17.31
C GLY A 108 -6.59 15.92 18.74
N ASP A 109 -7.91 15.97 18.94
CA ASP A 109 -8.52 16.11 20.26
C ASP A 109 -8.53 14.75 20.98
N LEU A 110 -7.51 14.51 21.82
CA LEU A 110 -7.32 13.24 22.54
C LEU A 110 -8.29 13.07 23.72
N GLU A 111 -9.01 14.12 24.13
CA GLU A 111 -10.02 14.04 25.20
C GLU A 111 -11.33 13.42 24.70
N ARG A 112 -11.50 13.30 23.38
CA ARG A 112 -12.63 12.61 22.76
C ARG A 112 -12.30 11.15 22.48
N GLU A 113 -13.36 10.35 22.40
CA GLU A 113 -13.26 8.99 21.89
C GLU A 113 -12.74 8.97 20.44
N PRO A 114 -11.78 8.09 20.11
CA PRO A 114 -11.33 7.92 18.74
C PRO A 114 -12.46 7.39 17.86
N GLN A 115 -12.42 7.78 16.59
CA GLN A 115 -13.33 7.25 15.58
C GLN A 115 -12.67 6.12 14.79
N GLU A 116 -13.48 5.19 14.34
CA GLU A 116 -13.03 4.08 13.51
C GLU A 116 -13.02 4.47 12.03
N TYR A 117 -11.91 4.18 11.39
CA TYR A 117 -11.72 4.30 9.95
C TYR A 117 -11.27 2.96 9.39
N GLN A 118 -11.47 2.78 8.09
CA GLN A 118 -10.89 1.67 7.34
C GLN A 118 -10.18 2.18 6.10
N MET A 119 -9.10 1.49 5.73
CA MET A 119 -8.39 1.80 4.51
C MET A 119 -9.05 1.14 3.30
N ASN A 120 -9.16 1.89 2.21
CA ASN A 120 -9.73 1.46 0.95
C ASN A 120 -8.69 0.91 -0.02
N VAL A 121 -7.41 1.20 0.23
CA VAL A 121 -6.28 0.93 -0.66
C VAL A 121 -5.22 0.07 0.03
N HIS A 122 -4.33 -0.53 -0.75
CA HIS A 122 -3.24 -1.33 -0.19
C HIS A 122 -2.26 -0.46 0.63
N LEU A 123 -1.88 -0.95 1.80
CA LEU A 123 -1.09 -0.22 2.79
C LEU A 123 0.39 -0.51 2.69
N PHE A 124 1.20 0.49 3.02
CA PHE A 124 2.58 0.23 3.40
C PHE A 124 2.62 -0.49 4.76
N GLY A 125 3.39 -1.59 4.84
CA GLY A 125 3.53 -2.42 6.04
C GLY A 125 2.79 -3.76 5.98
N ALA A 126 1.80 -3.91 5.09
CA ALA A 126 1.13 -5.19 4.84
C ALA A 126 1.96 -6.06 3.88
N SER A 127 2.18 -7.32 4.24
CA SER A 127 3.05 -8.25 3.51
C SER A 127 2.56 -8.59 2.10
N SER A 128 1.25 -8.51 1.86
CA SER A 128 0.60 -8.75 0.56
C SER A 128 0.63 -7.54 -0.39
N SER A 129 0.79 -6.31 0.14
CA SER A 129 0.70 -5.08 -0.67
C SER A 129 1.69 -5.03 -1.84
N PRO A 130 2.98 -5.40 -1.68
CA PRO A 130 3.92 -5.42 -2.80
C PRO A 130 3.49 -6.38 -3.91
N GLY A 131 3.05 -7.60 -3.55
CA GLY A 131 2.59 -8.60 -4.52
C GLY A 131 1.36 -8.12 -5.29
N CYS A 132 0.34 -7.61 -4.58
CA CYS A 132 -0.88 -7.10 -5.19
C CYS A 132 -0.61 -5.90 -6.12
N ALA A 133 0.19 -4.93 -5.69
CA ALA A 133 0.49 -3.73 -6.47
C ALA A 133 1.34 -4.04 -7.71
N ASN A 134 2.35 -4.90 -7.59
CA ASN A 134 3.16 -5.33 -8.73
C ASN A 134 2.35 -6.14 -9.74
N PHE A 135 1.48 -7.04 -9.26
CA PHE A 135 0.57 -7.77 -10.13
C PHE A 135 -0.36 -6.81 -10.88
N GLY A 136 -1.00 -5.89 -10.18
CA GLY A 136 -1.90 -4.89 -10.78
C GLY A 136 -1.19 -4.03 -11.82
N LEU A 137 0.03 -3.56 -11.52
CA LEU A 137 0.82 -2.77 -12.44
C LEU A 137 1.20 -3.54 -13.71
N LYS A 138 1.71 -4.78 -13.57
CA LYS A 138 2.06 -5.63 -14.73
C LYS A 138 0.83 -6.08 -15.51
N TYR A 139 -0.30 -6.30 -14.83
CA TYR A 139 -1.57 -6.58 -15.47
C TYR A 139 -2.00 -5.42 -16.38
N LEU A 140 -2.01 -4.18 -15.85
CA LEU A 140 -2.36 -2.99 -16.63
C LEU A 140 -1.40 -2.78 -17.81
N ALA A 141 -0.10 -2.96 -17.60
CA ALA A 141 0.90 -2.89 -18.67
C ALA A 141 0.61 -3.87 -19.83
N ARG A 142 0.15 -5.09 -19.52
CA ARG A 142 -0.23 -6.09 -20.54
C ARG A 142 -1.52 -5.73 -21.25
N GLN A 143 -2.53 -5.26 -20.52
CA GLN A 143 -3.82 -4.90 -21.09
C GLN A 143 -3.71 -3.74 -22.08
N HIS A 144 -2.80 -2.79 -21.84
CA HIS A 144 -2.59 -1.61 -22.70
C HIS A 144 -1.33 -1.69 -23.54
N LYS A 145 -0.87 -2.90 -23.87
CA LYS A 145 0.36 -3.09 -24.65
C LYS A 145 0.24 -2.52 -26.06
N ASP A 146 -0.93 -2.61 -26.68
CA ASP A 146 -1.13 -2.14 -28.04
C ASP A 146 -1.18 -0.61 -28.11
N ASP A 147 -1.76 0.03 -27.09
CA ASP A 147 -1.81 1.51 -26.98
C ASP A 147 -0.46 2.11 -26.55
N TYR A 148 0.26 1.44 -25.64
CA TYR A 148 1.49 1.93 -25.02
C TYR A 148 2.61 0.88 -25.01
N PRO A 149 3.12 0.44 -26.19
CA PRO A 149 4.05 -0.68 -26.28
C PRO A 149 5.37 -0.45 -25.54
N SER A 150 5.91 0.77 -25.61
CA SER A 150 7.16 1.13 -24.92
C SER A 150 7.00 1.17 -23.39
N ALA A 151 5.87 1.69 -22.89
CA ALA A 151 5.58 1.73 -21.46
C ALA A 151 5.34 0.32 -20.91
N SER A 152 4.59 -0.49 -21.66
CA SER A 152 4.36 -1.90 -21.33
C SER A 152 5.68 -2.66 -21.21
N ALA A 153 6.54 -2.58 -22.22
CA ALA A 153 7.85 -3.23 -22.21
C ALA A 153 8.76 -2.71 -21.07
N PHE A 154 8.69 -1.42 -20.76
CA PHE A 154 9.42 -0.83 -19.64
C PHE A 154 8.94 -1.41 -18.29
N ILE A 155 7.64 -1.41 -18.03
CA ILE A 155 7.08 -1.96 -16.79
C ILE A 155 7.40 -3.44 -16.63
N GLU A 156 7.27 -4.23 -17.70
CA GLU A 156 7.49 -5.67 -17.60
C GLU A 156 8.95 -6.04 -17.31
N LYS A 157 9.90 -5.26 -17.84
CA LYS A 157 11.34 -5.60 -17.83
C LYS A 157 12.17 -4.76 -16.86
N ASN A 158 11.77 -3.53 -16.55
CA ASN A 158 12.61 -2.57 -15.85
C ASN A 158 12.00 -2.01 -14.56
N PHE A 159 10.68 -2.15 -14.38
CA PHE A 159 9.97 -1.71 -13.17
C PHE A 159 9.67 -2.88 -12.22
#